data_AF-A0A524QFX2-F1
#
_entry.id   AF-A0A524QFX2-F1
#
_cell.length_a   1.000
_cell.length_b   1.000
_cell.length_c   1.000
_cell.angle_alpha   90.00
_cell.angle_beta   90.00
_cell.angle_gamma   90.00
#
_symmetry.space_group_name_H-M   'P 1'
#
loop_
_entity.id
_entity.type
_entity.pdbx_description
1 polymer ?
#
loop_
_entity_poly.entity_id
_entity_poly.type
_entity_poly.pdbx_seq_one_letter_code
_entity_poly.pdbx_strand_id
1 'polypeptide(L)'
;MTLRKVLVSCILFGMVALSVFLASSGAAAIEITSTPSALHPTFDPTRLRQPPTVVPPAQADNGAQAHWSMCMSCHGDHGQGLTDEWRESYGADYRDCWQSGCHGSDHAGGTPQFWDHIHFEDRAVALWEELARRYKDEPAVAMYGIMNEPEARDVAKLNRYYQRVTNAIRAIDQRHMLNFEGNNYSQDFSQLEPPPNPNVAYSSHLYVNPGLDDAEYPTSDFNRSHLEQVYQQRRAYCAKHNVPHYISEFGPVYNDPRFYESKFQVMSDYLDVIESYGDHWTIWNYKDLGRMGIVTVDADSPWMKRIQPVHRVKTELRADSWIDRASPELDSHLRALATHLQSRLEALPGAWNSPLEELGFTVGDRFVSHLILPAFAEQFRGISESEIDALMASFDFANCNRRTAFENIIKDHTT
;
A
#
# COMPACT_ATOMS: atom_id res chain seq x y z
N MET A 1 -24.53 -7.84 60.97
CA MET A 1 -25.93 -7.65 60.54
C MET A 1 -25.90 -7.40 59.04
N THR A 2 -26.16 -8.43 58.21
CA THR A 2 -27.45 -8.70 57.52
C THR A 2 -27.80 -7.60 56.48
N LEU A 3 -28.23 -7.84 55.24
CA LEU A 3 -28.46 -9.03 54.41
C LEU A 3 -28.91 -8.52 53.01
N ARG A 4 -28.52 -9.23 51.94
CA ARG A 4 -29.26 -9.60 50.70
C ARG A 4 -30.28 -8.67 49.98
N LYS A 5 -30.06 -8.55 48.65
CA LYS A 5 -30.87 -8.96 47.46
C LYS A 5 -32.34 -8.47 47.23
N VAL A 6 -32.67 -8.41 45.92
CA VAL A 6 -33.96 -8.57 45.18
C VAL A 6 -34.67 -7.24 44.84
N LEU A 7 -34.77 -6.78 43.57
CA LEU A 7 -35.46 -7.20 42.32
C LEU A 7 -36.99 -6.90 42.28
N VAL A 8 -37.41 -6.29 41.15
CA VAL A 8 -38.73 -6.32 40.46
C VAL A 8 -39.73 -5.14 40.63
N SER A 9 -39.92 -4.47 39.48
CA SER A 9 -41.12 -3.88 38.80
C SER A 9 -42.41 -3.53 39.54
N CYS A 10 -43.02 -2.39 39.15
CA CYS A 10 -44.35 -2.28 38.47
C CYS A 10 -44.77 -0.80 38.25
N ILE A 11 -45.03 -0.35 37.01
CA ILE A 11 -46.33 -0.11 36.31
C ILE A 11 -46.95 1.30 36.54
N LEU A 12 -47.53 1.84 35.43
CA LEU A 12 -48.56 2.89 35.23
C LEU A 12 -48.03 4.17 34.52
N PHE A 13 -48.62 4.75 33.47
CA PHE A 13 -49.89 4.54 32.75
C PHE A 13 -49.87 5.33 31.42
N GLY A 14 -50.68 4.95 30.43
CA GLY A 14 -50.95 5.76 29.23
C GLY A 14 -51.66 5.03 28.09
N MET A 15 -52.90 4.58 28.31
CA MET A 15 -53.82 4.10 27.27
C MET A 15 -54.42 5.27 26.45
N VAL A 16 -54.79 5.04 25.18
CA VAL A 16 -56.20 5.00 24.67
C VAL A 16 -56.30 5.14 23.12
N ALA A 17 -57.01 4.17 22.53
CA ALA A 17 -57.84 4.15 21.28
C ALA A 17 -57.16 4.24 19.89
N LEU A 18 -57.60 3.51 18.83
CA LEU A 18 -58.97 3.07 18.50
C LEU A 18 -59.01 1.81 17.57
N SER A 19 -59.79 0.82 18.01
CA SER A 19 -60.55 -0.29 17.38
C SER A 19 -60.82 -0.28 15.84
N VAL A 20 -60.63 -1.38 15.07
CA VAL A 20 -61.37 -2.68 14.93
C VAL A 20 -62.59 -2.62 13.98
N PHE A 21 -62.67 -3.60 13.05
CA PHE A 21 -63.81 -4.46 12.59
C PHE A 21 -63.54 -4.91 11.13
N LEU A 22 -63.85 -6.10 10.59
CA LEU A 22 -64.01 -7.50 11.03
C LEU A 22 -64.33 -8.31 9.74
N ALA A 23 -63.85 -9.56 9.64
CA ALA A 23 -64.42 -10.71 8.91
C ALA A 23 -64.57 -10.70 7.36
N SER A 24 -63.92 -11.64 6.65
CA SER A 24 -64.48 -12.99 6.32
C SER A 24 -63.84 -13.65 5.07
N SER A 25 -63.41 -14.89 5.27
CA SER A 25 -63.35 -16.07 4.36
C SER A 25 -63.04 -15.94 2.86
N GLY A 26 -61.97 -16.63 2.44
CA GLY A 26 -61.96 -17.48 1.24
C GLY A 26 -60.65 -17.49 0.44
N ALA A 27 -59.85 -18.57 0.55
CA ALA A 27 -59.16 -19.23 -0.58
C ALA A 27 -58.18 -20.33 -0.11
N ALA A 28 -58.41 -21.53 -0.67
CA ALA A 28 -57.48 -22.63 -0.99
C ALA A 28 -56.40 -23.08 0.03
N ALA A 29 -56.54 -24.32 0.51
CA ALA A 29 -55.43 -25.10 1.02
C ALA A 29 -54.41 -25.34 -0.12
N ILE A 30 -53.20 -24.82 0.05
CA ILE A 30 -52.05 -25.18 -0.80
C ILE A 30 -51.47 -26.47 -0.23
N GLU A 31 -51.53 -27.54 -1.02
CA GLU A 31 -50.77 -28.76 -0.76
C GLU A 31 -49.27 -28.42 -0.70
N ILE A 32 -48.65 -28.70 0.45
CA ILE A 32 -47.20 -28.64 0.61
C ILE A 32 -46.64 -29.82 -0.19
N THR A 33 -46.30 -29.55 -1.45
CA THR A 33 -45.49 -30.46 -2.27
C THR A 33 -44.13 -30.66 -1.61
N SER A 34 -43.65 -31.91 -1.66
CA SER A 34 -42.42 -32.40 -1.05
C SER A 34 -41.28 -31.38 -1.07
N THR A 35 -40.66 -31.18 0.10
CA THR A 35 -39.39 -30.46 0.25
C THR A 35 -38.40 -30.99 -0.80
N PRO A 36 -37.81 -30.12 -1.64
CA PRO A 36 -36.69 -30.54 -2.48
C PRO A 36 -35.65 -31.17 -1.57
N SER A 37 -35.14 -32.36 -1.93
CA SER A 37 -34.01 -32.95 -1.21
C SER A 37 -32.93 -31.89 -1.07
N ALA A 38 -32.38 -31.74 0.14
CA ALA A 38 -31.25 -30.87 0.38
C ALA A 38 -30.20 -31.18 -0.68
N LEU A 39 -29.94 -30.21 -1.55
CA LEU A 39 -28.80 -30.27 -2.45
C LEU A 39 -27.59 -30.34 -1.52
N HIS A 40 -27.01 -31.51 -1.37
CA HIS A 40 -25.71 -31.66 -0.75
C HIS A 40 -24.70 -31.08 -1.74
N PRO A 41 -24.10 -29.90 -1.48
CA PRO A 41 -23.06 -29.39 -2.36
C PRO A 41 -21.88 -30.34 -2.26
N THR A 42 -21.63 -31.10 -3.32
CA THR A 42 -20.40 -31.86 -3.50
C THR A 42 -19.26 -30.88 -3.72
N PHE A 43 -18.19 -31.01 -2.93
CA PHE A 43 -16.92 -30.31 -3.14
C PHE A 43 -16.49 -30.52 -4.60
N ASP A 44 -16.35 -29.41 -5.33
CA ASP A 44 -15.87 -29.40 -6.70
C ASP A 44 -14.68 -28.44 -6.79
N PRO A 45 -13.44 -28.96 -6.77
CA PRO A 45 -12.22 -28.15 -6.86
C PRO A 45 -12.10 -27.43 -8.21
N THR A 46 -13.00 -27.65 -9.16
CA THR A 46 -13.07 -26.87 -10.39
C THR A 46 -13.65 -25.46 -10.19
N ARG A 47 -14.36 -25.20 -9.08
CA ARG A 47 -15.03 -23.91 -8.82
C ARG A 47 -14.13 -22.81 -8.28
N LEU A 48 -12.97 -23.17 -7.71
CA LEU A 48 -11.90 -22.23 -7.38
C LEU A 48 -11.09 -21.83 -8.62
N ARG A 49 -11.24 -22.57 -9.73
CA ARG A 49 -10.56 -22.19 -10.98
C ARG A 49 -11.19 -20.92 -11.50
N GLN A 50 -10.35 -20.05 -12.05
CA GLN A 50 -10.79 -18.90 -12.77
C GLN A 50 -11.85 -19.33 -13.80
N PRO A 51 -13.06 -18.71 -13.81
CA PRO A 51 -14.05 -19.02 -14.81
C PRO A 51 -13.45 -18.77 -16.21
N PRO A 52 -13.76 -19.60 -17.21
CA PRO A 52 -13.21 -19.43 -18.54
C PRO A 52 -13.58 -18.05 -19.10
N THR A 53 -12.63 -17.39 -19.75
CA THR A 53 -12.87 -16.17 -20.50
C THR A 53 -13.59 -16.52 -21.79
N VAL A 54 -14.90 -16.27 -21.83
CA VAL A 54 -15.73 -16.47 -23.03
C VAL A 54 -15.77 -15.16 -23.82
N VAL A 55 -15.55 -15.22 -25.14
CA VAL A 55 -15.60 -14.04 -26.03
C VAL A 55 -16.67 -14.24 -27.12
N PRO A 56 -17.60 -13.30 -27.31
CA PRO A 56 -17.82 -12.10 -26.48
C PRO A 56 -18.47 -12.47 -25.13
N PRO A 57 -18.08 -11.82 -24.00
CA PRO A 57 -18.63 -12.18 -22.70
C PRO A 57 -20.07 -11.69 -22.55
N ALA A 58 -20.95 -12.55 -22.06
CA ALA A 58 -22.25 -12.15 -21.55
C ALA A 58 -22.11 -11.45 -20.19
N GLN A 59 -23.18 -10.79 -19.73
CA GLN A 59 -23.20 -10.14 -18.42
C GLN A 59 -22.91 -11.14 -17.26
N ALA A 60 -23.36 -12.39 -17.39
CA ALA A 60 -23.09 -13.44 -16.43
C ALA A 60 -21.60 -13.83 -16.37
N ASP A 61 -20.90 -13.81 -17.50
CA ASP A 61 -19.46 -14.09 -17.56
C ASP A 61 -18.66 -12.98 -16.87
N ASN A 62 -19.04 -11.72 -17.10
CA ASN A 62 -18.45 -10.58 -16.40
C ASN A 62 -18.71 -10.63 -14.89
N GLY A 63 -19.93 -11.01 -14.48
CA GLY A 63 -20.29 -11.21 -13.08
C GLY A 63 -19.49 -12.34 -12.41
N ALA A 64 -19.25 -13.45 -13.13
CA ALA A 64 -18.45 -14.57 -12.64
C ALA A 64 -16.97 -14.20 -12.48
N GLN A 65 -16.40 -13.45 -13.43
CA GLN A 65 -15.02 -12.93 -13.33
C GLN A 65 -14.85 -11.97 -12.15
N ALA A 66 -15.81 -11.04 -11.97
CA ALA A 66 -15.80 -10.09 -10.85
C ALA A 66 -15.96 -10.81 -9.51
N HIS A 67 -16.90 -11.76 -9.42
CA HIS A 67 -17.12 -12.56 -8.22
C HIS A 67 -15.89 -13.39 -7.87
N TRP A 68 -15.26 -14.08 -8.83
CA TRP A 68 -14.04 -14.86 -8.59
C TRP A 68 -12.87 -13.98 -8.13
N SER A 69 -12.69 -12.82 -8.76
CA SER A 69 -11.54 -11.94 -8.47
C SER A 69 -11.68 -11.16 -7.17
N MET A 70 -12.91 -10.74 -6.80
CA MET A 70 -13.16 -9.80 -5.70
C MET A 70 -13.92 -10.48 -4.55
N CYS A 71 -15.04 -11.14 -4.85
CA CYS A 71 -16.00 -11.58 -3.84
C CYS A 71 -15.67 -12.96 -3.24
N MET A 72 -15.07 -13.88 -4.02
CA MET A 72 -14.71 -15.23 -3.56
C MET A 72 -13.77 -15.19 -2.34
N SER A 73 -12.95 -14.15 -2.25
CA SER A 73 -12.05 -13.88 -1.12
C SER A 73 -12.78 -13.70 0.22
N CYS A 74 -14.05 -13.27 0.20
CA CYS A 74 -14.85 -13.00 1.40
C CYS A 74 -15.99 -14.02 1.60
N HIS A 75 -16.32 -14.83 0.59
CA HIS A 75 -17.50 -15.73 0.61
C HIS A 75 -17.16 -17.23 0.55
N GLY A 76 -15.93 -17.62 0.21
CA GLY A 76 -15.51 -19.02 0.13
C GLY A 76 -16.31 -19.86 -0.89
N ASP A 77 -16.07 -21.17 -0.93
CA ASP A 77 -16.70 -22.13 -1.86
C ASP A 77 -17.80 -23.00 -1.22
N HIS A 78 -17.96 -22.94 0.10
CA HIS A 78 -18.78 -23.88 0.87
C HIS A 78 -20.15 -23.35 1.35
N GLY A 79 -20.70 -22.25 0.81
CA GLY A 79 -21.82 -21.58 1.50
C GLY A 79 -21.44 -21.15 2.93
N GLN A 80 -20.14 -21.15 3.22
CA GLN A 80 -19.48 -20.65 4.41
C GLN A 80 -19.06 -19.21 4.14
N GLY A 81 -20.04 -18.35 3.86
CA GLY A 81 -19.90 -17.00 4.35
C GLY A 81 -19.57 -17.09 5.84
N LEU A 82 -18.53 -16.37 6.25
CA LEU A 82 -18.27 -15.88 7.61
C LEU A 82 -19.10 -16.61 8.68
N THR A 83 -18.53 -17.60 9.37
CA THR A 83 -19.23 -18.28 10.48
C THR A 83 -19.75 -17.26 11.49
N ASP A 84 -20.81 -17.56 12.24
CA ASP A 84 -21.32 -16.64 13.27
C ASP A 84 -20.22 -16.20 14.24
N GLU A 85 -19.36 -17.14 14.62
CA GLU A 85 -18.19 -16.90 15.47
C GLU A 85 -17.16 -15.95 14.82
N TRP A 86 -16.97 -16.02 13.50
CA TRP A 86 -16.17 -15.06 12.74
C TRP A 86 -16.84 -13.69 12.65
N ARG A 87 -18.15 -13.64 12.41
CA ARG A 87 -18.93 -12.38 12.30
C ARG A 87 -18.98 -11.62 13.62
N GLU A 88 -19.08 -12.35 14.73
CA GLU A 88 -19.11 -11.80 16.07
C GLU A 88 -17.77 -11.18 16.50
N SER A 89 -16.66 -11.53 15.83
CA SER A 89 -15.36 -10.89 16.04
C SER A 89 -15.29 -9.44 15.54
N TYR A 90 -16.28 -8.99 14.75
CA TYR A 90 -16.35 -7.63 14.19
C TYR A 90 -17.35 -6.72 14.95
N GLY A 91 -17.11 -5.41 14.87
CA GLY A 91 -18.08 -4.39 15.29
C GLY A 91 -19.39 -4.49 14.49
N ALA A 92 -20.52 -4.08 15.08
CA ALA A 92 -21.86 -4.28 14.51
C ALA A 92 -22.00 -3.80 13.05
N ASP A 93 -21.26 -2.75 12.68
CA ASP A 93 -21.29 -2.13 11.36
C ASP A 93 -20.59 -2.96 10.26
N TYR A 94 -19.86 -4.01 10.62
CA TYR A 94 -19.02 -4.81 9.70
C TYR A 94 -19.41 -6.30 9.67
N ARG A 95 -20.55 -6.67 10.26
CA ARG A 95 -20.99 -8.07 10.34
C ARG A 95 -21.72 -8.56 9.10
N ASP A 96 -22.18 -7.65 8.24
CA ASP A 96 -23.10 -7.92 7.13
C ASP A 96 -22.45 -7.70 5.75
N CYS A 97 -21.23 -8.19 5.56
CA CYS A 97 -20.42 -7.96 4.35
C CYS A 97 -21.03 -8.51 3.04
N TRP A 98 -22.14 -9.25 3.11
CA TRP A 98 -22.87 -9.81 1.97
C TRP A 98 -24.00 -8.91 1.45
N GLN A 99 -24.27 -7.76 2.08
CA GLN A 99 -25.28 -6.83 1.57
C GLN A 99 -24.75 -5.98 0.41
N SER A 100 -25.63 -5.63 -0.54
CA SER A 100 -25.29 -4.73 -1.64
C SER A 100 -24.80 -3.38 -1.08
N GLY A 101 -23.67 -2.88 -1.57
CA GLY A 101 -23.07 -1.64 -1.08
C GLY A 101 -21.85 -1.83 -0.16
N CYS A 102 -21.51 -3.06 0.22
CA CYS A 102 -20.31 -3.34 1.01
C CYS A 102 -18.98 -3.02 0.28
N HIS A 103 -18.99 -3.04 -1.06
CA HIS A 103 -17.90 -2.55 -1.93
C HIS A 103 -18.26 -1.23 -2.64
N GLY A 104 -19.26 -0.50 -2.14
CA GLY A 104 -19.64 0.81 -2.66
C GLY A 104 -18.55 1.86 -2.42
N SER A 105 -18.77 3.08 -2.90
CA SER A 105 -17.87 4.25 -2.77
C SER A 105 -17.49 4.64 -1.33
N ASP A 106 -18.00 3.91 -0.34
CA ASP A 106 -17.77 4.07 1.10
C ASP A 106 -16.88 2.95 1.70
N HIS A 107 -15.88 2.47 0.95
CA HIS A 107 -14.74 1.78 1.57
C HIS A 107 -14.09 2.77 2.56
N ALA A 108 -14.05 2.42 3.85
CA ALA A 108 -13.68 3.36 4.90
C ALA A 108 -12.31 4.03 4.66
N GLY A 109 -12.35 5.30 4.25
CA GLY A 109 -11.36 6.34 4.57
C GLY A 109 -10.02 6.33 3.84
N GLY A 110 -9.79 5.46 2.85
CA GLY A 110 -8.47 5.38 2.19
C GLY A 110 -7.35 4.97 3.16
N THR A 111 -7.70 4.29 4.25
CA THR A 111 -6.77 3.75 5.24
C THR A 111 -6.40 2.31 4.89
N PRO A 112 -5.10 1.93 4.89
CA PRO A 112 -4.68 0.55 4.67
C PRO A 112 -5.30 -0.38 5.73
N GLN A 113 -6.08 -1.36 5.29
CA GLN A 113 -6.80 -2.27 6.19
C GLN A 113 -6.03 -3.56 6.51
N PHE A 114 -4.83 -3.73 5.94
CA PHE A 114 -4.03 -4.96 6.02
C PHE A 114 -3.91 -5.51 7.45
N TRP A 115 -3.61 -4.63 8.41
CA TRP A 115 -3.40 -4.98 9.82
C TRP A 115 -4.69 -5.26 10.60
N ASP A 116 -5.84 -4.79 10.10
CA ASP A 116 -7.10 -4.85 10.84
C ASP A 116 -7.94 -6.07 10.49
N HIS A 117 -7.62 -6.74 9.38
CA HIS A 117 -8.33 -7.93 8.95
C HIS A 117 -7.37 -9.08 8.62
N ILE A 118 -7.45 -10.15 9.44
CA ILE A 118 -6.56 -11.31 9.36
C ILE A 118 -6.53 -11.97 7.96
N HIS A 119 -7.63 -11.90 7.21
CA HIS A 119 -7.71 -12.48 5.87
C HIS A 119 -6.84 -11.76 4.83
N PHE A 120 -6.47 -10.49 5.03
CA PHE A 120 -5.50 -9.83 4.15
C PHE A 120 -4.08 -10.38 4.40
N GLU A 121 -3.73 -10.65 5.65
CA GLU A 121 -2.50 -11.39 5.97
C GLU A 121 -2.55 -12.82 5.41
N ASP A 122 -3.68 -13.53 5.51
CA ASP A 122 -3.84 -14.88 4.95
C ASP A 122 -3.51 -14.92 3.45
N ARG A 123 -4.01 -13.93 2.70
CA ARG A 123 -3.77 -13.81 1.25
C ARG A 123 -2.32 -13.49 0.94
N ALA A 124 -1.69 -12.61 1.70
CA ALA A 124 -0.27 -12.31 1.54
C ALA A 124 0.60 -13.53 1.86
N VAL A 125 0.29 -14.27 2.93
CA VAL A 125 0.97 -15.52 3.29
C VAL A 125 0.79 -16.57 2.17
N ALA A 126 -0.43 -16.76 1.66
CA ALA A 126 -0.68 -17.70 0.56
C ALA A 126 0.09 -17.33 -0.72
N LEU A 127 0.17 -16.03 -1.05
CA LEU A 127 1.01 -15.55 -2.16
C LEU A 127 2.49 -15.89 -1.92
N TRP A 128 2.99 -15.68 -0.70
CA TRP A 128 4.36 -16.03 -0.33
C TRP A 128 4.65 -17.53 -0.41
N GLU A 129 3.69 -18.38 -0.06
CA GLU A 129 3.80 -19.83 -0.26
C GLU A 129 3.96 -20.20 -1.74
N GLU A 130 3.21 -19.55 -2.65
CA GLU A 130 3.35 -19.79 -4.09
C GLU A 130 4.68 -19.27 -4.64
N LEU A 131 5.14 -18.10 -4.20
CA LEU A 131 6.45 -17.57 -4.56
C LEU A 131 7.58 -18.50 -4.08
N ALA A 132 7.52 -18.95 -2.83
CA ALA A 132 8.48 -19.90 -2.27
C ALA A 132 8.46 -21.23 -3.03
N ARG A 133 7.28 -21.78 -3.35
CA ARG A 133 7.16 -23.05 -4.10
C ARG A 133 7.75 -22.93 -5.50
N ARG A 134 7.60 -21.77 -6.14
CA ARG A 134 8.15 -21.48 -7.47
C ARG A 134 9.67 -21.30 -7.46
N TYR A 135 10.21 -20.59 -6.47
CA TYR A 135 11.60 -20.11 -6.51
C TYR A 135 12.56 -20.86 -5.57
N LYS A 136 12.11 -21.80 -4.73
CA LYS A 136 12.97 -22.52 -3.78
C LYS A 136 14.26 -23.12 -4.36
N ASP A 137 14.22 -23.57 -5.61
CA ASP A 137 15.34 -24.21 -6.30
C ASP A 137 16.06 -23.26 -7.28
N GLU A 138 15.67 -21.98 -7.34
CA GLU A 138 16.30 -20.97 -8.20
C GLU A 138 17.54 -20.38 -7.51
N PRO A 139 18.77 -20.64 -7.99
CA PRO A 139 19.97 -20.09 -7.36
C PRO A 139 20.18 -18.58 -7.61
N ALA A 140 19.54 -17.99 -8.61
CA ALA A 140 19.65 -16.56 -8.89
C ALA A 140 18.87 -15.69 -7.87
N VAL A 141 17.92 -16.27 -7.15
CA VAL A 141 17.23 -15.59 -6.06
C VAL A 141 18.13 -15.63 -4.83
N ALA A 142 18.49 -14.46 -4.29
CA ALA A 142 19.30 -14.40 -3.07
C ALA A 142 18.43 -14.35 -1.80
N MET A 143 17.34 -13.59 -1.86
CA MET A 143 16.47 -13.30 -0.72
C MET A 143 15.04 -13.00 -1.13
N TYR A 144 14.11 -13.18 -0.19
CA TYR A 144 12.72 -12.76 -0.30
C TYR A 144 12.47 -11.51 0.56
N GLY A 145 12.24 -10.36 -0.08
CA GLY A 145 11.80 -9.13 0.61
C GLY A 145 10.32 -9.22 0.96
N ILE A 146 10.01 -9.40 2.25
CA ILE A 146 8.68 -9.84 2.70
C ILE A 146 7.59 -8.77 2.56
N MET A 147 7.91 -7.52 2.88
CA MET A 147 7.00 -6.39 2.79
C MET A 147 7.82 -5.10 2.68
N ASN A 148 7.47 -4.28 1.70
CA ASN A 148 8.02 -2.94 1.54
C ASN A 148 7.31 -1.97 2.48
N GLU A 149 8.07 -1.15 3.19
CA GLU A 149 7.61 -0.02 3.99
C GLU A 149 6.39 -0.32 4.87
N PRO A 150 6.49 -1.30 5.79
CA PRO A 150 5.37 -1.59 6.68
C PRO A 150 5.08 -0.37 7.56
N GLU A 151 3.79 -0.04 7.65
CA GLU A 151 3.27 1.00 8.54
C GLU A 151 2.13 0.43 9.38
N ALA A 152 2.51 -0.18 10.50
CA ALA A 152 1.62 -0.77 11.47
C ALA A 152 1.49 0.14 12.70
N ARG A 153 0.26 0.58 13.01
CA ARG A 153 -0.03 1.32 14.26
C ARG A 153 0.27 0.51 15.51
N ASP A 154 0.08 -0.81 15.42
CA ASP A 154 0.41 -1.78 16.46
C ASP A 154 1.47 -2.74 15.92
N VAL A 155 2.71 -2.58 16.40
CA VAL A 155 3.86 -3.37 15.95
C VAL A 155 3.69 -4.86 16.26
N ALA A 156 2.87 -5.23 17.25
CA ALA A 156 2.58 -6.65 17.53
C ALA A 156 1.94 -7.34 16.32
N LYS A 157 1.17 -6.61 15.50
CA LYS A 157 0.59 -7.14 14.26
C LYS A 157 1.64 -7.37 13.17
N LEU A 158 2.63 -6.49 13.08
CA LEU A 158 3.78 -6.67 12.18
C LEU A 158 4.60 -7.89 12.58
N ASN A 159 4.93 -8.04 13.87
CA ASN A 159 5.62 -9.22 14.39
C ASN A 159 4.84 -10.51 14.13
N ARG A 160 3.51 -10.51 14.38
CA ARG A 160 2.64 -11.66 14.04
C ARG A 160 2.75 -12.00 12.56
N TYR A 161 2.58 -11.03 11.66
CA TYR A 161 2.63 -11.28 10.23
C TYR A 161 4.00 -11.86 9.81
N TYR A 162 5.10 -11.27 10.27
CA TYR A 162 6.45 -11.78 10.02
C TYR A 162 6.66 -13.20 10.52
N GLN A 163 6.14 -13.55 11.70
CA GLN A 163 6.20 -14.93 12.18
C GLN A 163 5.41 -15.88 11.28
N ARG A 164 4.18 -15.49 10.89
CA ARG A 164 3.29 -16.32 10.05
C ARG A 164 3.90 -16.59 8.67
N VAL A 165 4.34 -15.53 7.98
CA VAL A 165 4.93 -15.66 6.65
C VAL A 165 6.27 -16.40 6.67
N THR A 166 7.07 -16.21 7.73
CA THR A 166 8.31 -16.98 7.92
C THR A 166 8.03 -18.47 8.03
N ASN A 167 7.07 -18.87 8.87
CA ASN A 167 6.72 -20.27 9.06
C ASN A 167 6.21 -20.90 7.76
N ALA A 168 5.35 -20.19 7.03
CA ALA A 168 4.79 -20.64 5.76
C ALA A 168 5.88 -20.82 4.68
N ILE A 169 6.75 -19.82 4.49
CA ILE A 169 7.87 -19.93 3.55
C ILE A 169 8.81 -21.04 3.96
N ARG A 170 9.20 -21.13 5.24
CA ARG A 170 10.15 -22.15 5.71
C ARG A 170 9.58 -23.56 5.57
N ALA A 171 8.28 -23.78 5.69
CA ALA A 171 7.68 -25.08 5.39
C ALA A 171 7.96 -25.58 3.94
N ILE A 172 8.32 -24.67 3.03
CA ILE A 172 8.54 -24.94 1.60
C ILE A 172 10.01 -24.75 1.19
N ASP A 173 10.66 -23.71 1.71
CA ASP A 173 11.99 -23.22 1.33
C ASP A 173 12.84 -22.89 2.56
N GLN A 174 13.85 -23.71 2.79
CA GLN A 174 14.79 -23.60 3.91
C GLN A 174 16.09 -22.85 3.54
N ARG A 175 16.28 -22.45 2.27
CA ARG A 175 17.58 -21.99 1.73
C ARG A 175 17.65 -20.48 1.55
N HIS A 176 16.65 -19.86 0.94
CA HIS A 176 16.72 -18.43 0.65
C HIS A 176 16.63 -17.58 1.92
N MET A 177 17.39 -16.49 1.97
CA MET A 177 17.30 -15.52 3.07
C MET A 177 15.91 -14.87 3.07
N LEU A 178 15.35 -14.62 4.25
CA LEU A 178 14.19 -13.73 4.38
C LEU A 178 14.68 -12.34 4.73
N ASN A 179 14.26 -11.34 3.97
CA ASN A 179 14.52 -9.94 4.28
C ASN A 179 13.29 -9.28 4.92
N PHE A 180 13.51 -8.63 6.06
CA PHE A 180 12.48 -7.90 6.80
C PHE A 180 12.79 -6.41 6.88
N GLU A 181 11.74 -5.60 6.75
CA GLU A 181 11.81 -4.16 6.89
C GLU A 181 11.26 -3.69 8.24
N GLY A 182 11.78 -2.56 8.71
CA GLY A 182 11.34 -1.89 9.93
C GLY A 182 9.96 -1.23 9.74
N ASN A 183 9.26 -0.98 10.84
CA ASN A 183 8.05 -0.16 10.82
C ASN A 183 8.38 1.30 10.40
N ASN A 184 7.35 2.13 10.16
CA ASN A 184 7.54 3.53 9.78
C ASN A 184 8.36 3.68 8.50
N TYR A 185 7.94 2.98 7.44
CA TYR A 185 8.57 3.02 6.13
C TYR A 185 10.03 2.53 6.15
N SER A 186 10.28 1.41 6.83
CA SER A 186 11.61 0.82 6.99
C SER A 186 12.62 1.68 7.75
N GLN A 187 12.11 2.47 8.71
CA GLN A 187 12.91 3.40 9.50
C GLN A 187 13.09 2.95 10.95
N ASP A 188 12.14 2.21 11.51
CA ASP A 188 12.16 1.81 12.93
C ASP A 188 12.07 0.28 13.12
N PHE A 189 13.16 -0.29 13.62
CA PHE A 189 13.28 -1.71 13.93
C PHE A 189 13.18 -2.00 15.43
N SER A 190 13.11 -0.96 16.27
CA SER A 190 13.32 -1.06 17.73
C SER A 190 12.31 -1.97 18.44
N GLN A 191 11.12 -2.13 17.86
CA GLN A 191 10.01 -2.91 18.39
C GLN A 191 9.81 -4.25 17.65
N LEU A 192 10.69 -4.59 16.69
CA LEU A 192 10.66 -5.90 16.04
C LEU A 192 11.16 -6.98 16.99
N GLU A 193 10.42 -8.08 17.05
CA GLU A 193 10.87 -9.27 17.74
C GLU A 193 12.06 -9.89 17.00
N PRO A 194 13.05 -10.46 17.71
CA PRO A 194 14.15 -11.18 17.07
C PRO A 194 13.62 -12.27 16.13
N PRO A 195 14.32 -12.53 15.01
CA PRO A 195 13.81 -13.41 13.98
C PRO A 195 13.60 -14.83 14.53
N PRO A 196 12.50 -15.50 14.18
CA PRO A 196 12.19 -16.83 14.70
C PRO A 196 13.09 -17.95 14.13
N ASN A 197 13.95 -17.65 13.14
CA ASN A 197 14.77 -18.62 12.42
C ASN A 197 16.13 -18.02 12.02
N PRO A 198 17.24 -18.79 12.04
CA PRO A 198 18.47 -18.40 11.33
C PRO A 198 18.25 -18.15 9.82
N ASN A 199 19.19 -17.45 9.17
CA ASN A 199 19.18 -17.09 7.75
C ASN A 199 18.16 -15.99 7.35
N VAL A 200 18.32 -14.82 7.96
CA VAL A 200 17.54 -13.61 7.68
C VAL A 200 18.48 -12.41 7.46
N ALA A 201 17.98 -11.39 6.80
CA ALA A 201 18.57 -10.06 6.71
C ALA A 201 17.50 -9.01 7.03
N TYR A 202 17.94 -7.80 7.33
CA TYR A 202 17.05 -6.66 7.51
C TYR A 202 17.47 -5.54 6.58
N SER A 203 16.50 -4.89 5.95
CA SER A 203 16.75 -3.76 5.07
C SER A 203 16.12 -2.50 5.60
N SER A 204 16.83 -1.37 5.49
CA SER A 204 16.30 -0.06 5.83
C SER A 204 16.27 0.88 4.63
N HIS A 205 15.40 1.90 4.71
CA HIS A 205 15.34 2.99 3.74
C HIS A 205 16.09 4.21 4.27
N LEU A 206 16.82 4.90 3.39
CA LEU A 206 17.67 6.02 3.75
C LEU A 206 17.37 7.25 2.87
N TYR A 207 16.19 7.81 3.03
CA TYR A 207 15.83 9.11 2.46
C TYR A 207 16.06 10.24 3.47
N VAL A 208 16.79 11.28 3.06
CA VAL A 208 17.05 12.47 3.88
C VAL A 208 16.63 13.73 3.11
N ASN A 209 16.21 14.78 3.83
CA ASN A 209 15.67 16.00 3.21
C ASN A 209 16.59 16.61 2.13
N PRO A 210 17.93 16.71 2.30
CA PRO A 210 18.80 17.19 1.22
C PRO A 210 18.76 16.33 -0.06
N GLY A 211 18.44 15.04 0.04
CA GLY A 211 18.20 14.17 -1.10
C GLY A 211 16.85 14.43 -1.79
N LEU A 212 15.83 14.81 -1.03
CA LEU A 212 14.46 14.99 -1.54
C LEU A 212 14.13 16.44 -1.96
N ASP A 213 14.72 17.43 -1.31
CA ASP A 213 14.36 18.86 -1.45
C ASP A 213 15.28 19.60 -2.42
N ASP A 214 14.77 20.53 -3.22
CA ASP A 214 15.58 21.40 -4.07
C ASP A 214 16.35 22.44 -3.23
N ALA A 215 17.45 22.01 -2.63
CA ALA A 215 18.27 22.78 -1.71
C ALA A 215 19.78 22.48 -1.90
N GLU A 216 20.60 23.42 -1.45
CA GLU A 216 22.06 23.25 -1.44
C GLU A 216 22.49 22.21 -0.40
N TYR A 217 23.55 21.47 -0.71
CA TYR A 217 24.18 20.50 0.17
C TYR A 217 25.70 20.48 -0.04
N PRO A 218 26.52 20.44 1.03
CA PRO A 218 26.13 20.41 2.44
C PRO A 218 25.67 21.78 2.97
N THR A 219 24.92 21.75 4.07
CA THR A 219 24.56 22.95 4.85
C THR A 219 25.22 22.91 6.23
N SER A 220 25.06 23.98 7.02
CA SER A 220 25.46 23.98 8.44
C SER A 220 24.70 22.94 9.26
N ASP A 221 23.45 22.69 8.88
CA ASP A 221 22.49 21.91 9.66
C ASP A 221 22.46 20.44 9.22
N PHE A 222 22.85 20.17 7.97
CA PHE A 222 22.91 18.81 7.44
C PHE A 222 24.09 18.63 6.50
N ASN A 223 24.94 17.65 6.83
CA ASN A 223 26.16 17.29 6.10
C ASN A 223 26.45 15.79 6.30
N ARG A 224 27.56 15.30 5.73
CA ARG A 224 27.95 13.89 5.80
C ARG A 224 27.92 13.31 7.21
N SER A 225 28.39 14.04 8.22
CA SER A 225 28.41 13.56 9.60
C SER A 225 27.02 13.37 10.18
N HIS A 226 26.07 14.23 9.82
CA HIS A 226 24.66 14.06 10.21
C HIS A 226 24.01 12.88 9.48
N LEU A 227 24.30 12.73 8.19
CA LEU A 227 23.85 11.56 7.42
C LEU A 227 24.35 10.25 8.06
N GLU A 228 25.62 10.21 8.45
CA GLU A 228 26.21 9.04 9.12
C GLU A 228 25.53 8.73 10.46
N GLN A 229 25.15 9.74 11.24
CA GLN A 229 24.37 9.54 12.47
C GLN A 229 23.00 8.92 12.19
N VAL A 230 22.29 9.38 11.16
CA VAL A 230 20.99 8.79 10.75
C VAL A 230 21.19 7.33 10.33
N TYR A 231 22.21 7.05 9.53
CA TYR A 231 22.52 5.69 9.07
C TYR A 231 22.88 4.75 10.24
N GLN A 232 23.67 5.21 11.22
CA GLN A 232 23.96 4.43 12.42
C GLN A 232 22.69 4.08 13.21
N GLN A 233 21.71 4.99 13.28
CA GLN A 233 20.43 4.70 13.93
C GLN A 233 19.66 3.59 13.20
N ARG A 234 19.65 3.61 11.86
CA ARG A 234 19.01 2.53 11.04
C ARG A 234 19.64 1.16 11.30
N ARG A 235 20.95 1.11 11.44
CA ARG A 235 21.71 -0.13 11.70
C ARG A 235 21.67 -0.65 13.13
N ALA A 236 21.29 0.18 14.09
CA ALA A 236 21.47 -0.11 15.50
C ALA A 236 20.83 -1.45 15.92
N TYR A 237 19.66 -1.77 15.36
CA TYR A 237 19.00 -3.06 15.58
C TYR A 237 19.84 -4.23 15.07
N CYS A 238 20.26 -4.17 13.81
CA CYS A 238 21.02 -5.24 13.17
C CYS A 238 22.34 -5.51 13.88
N ALA A 239 23.05 -4.44 14.29
CA ALA A 239 24.26 -4.54 15.09
C ALA A 239 24.01 -5.17 16.47
N LYS A 240 22.94 -4.76 17.16
CA LYS A 240 22.56 -5.31 18.47
C LYS A 240 22.20 -6.80 18.40
N HIS A 241 21.55 -7.22 17.33
CA HIS A 241 21.05 -8.59 17.16
C HIS A 241 21.99 -9.49 16.33
N ASN A 242 23.13 -8.96 15.89
CA ASN A 242 24.12 -9.66 15.07
C ASN A 242 23.51 -10.30 13.81
N VAL A 243 22.72 -9.51 13.08
CA VAL A 243 22.07 -9.90 11.81
C VAL A 243 22.54 -8.97 10.68
N PRO A 244 22.60 -9.44 9.43
CA PRO A 244 22.98 -8.60 8.28
C PRO A 244 22.03 -7.41 8.10
N HIS A 245 22.62 -6.26 7.75
CA HIS A 245 21.89 -5.08 7.33
C HIS A 245 22.21 -4.77 5.86
N TYR A 246 21.22 -4.29 5.11
CA TYR A 246 21.45 -3.70 3.79
C TYR A 246 20.51 -2.51 3.57
N ILE A 247 20.84 -1.58 2.70
CA ILE A 247 19.94 -0.47 2.34
C ILE A 247 19.12 -0.86 1.11
N SER A 248 17.81 -1.10 1.27
CA SER A 248 16.95 -1.47 0.14
C SER A 248 16.56 -0.29 -0.74
N GLU A 249 16.50 0.91 -0.17
CA GLU A 249 16.15 2.12 -0.92
C GLU A 249 16.83 3.37 -0.38
N PHE A 250 17.37 4.14 -1.31
CA PHE A 250 17.93 5.48 -1.08
C PHE A 250 18.20 6.14 -2.42
N GLY A 251 18.28 7.47 -2.43
CA GLY A 251 18.66 8.22 -3.60
C GLY A 251 18.10 9.65 -3.56
N PRO A 252 18.70 10.58 -4.32
CA PRO A 252 18.18 11.92 -4.47
C PRO A 252 17.13 12.04 -5.59
N VAL A 253 16.25 13.03 -5.47
CA VAL A 253 15.36 13.50 -6.53
C VAL A 253 16.02 14.64 -7.31
N TYR A 254 16.02 14.56 -8.64
CA TYR A 254 16.64 15.49 -9.58
C TYR A 254 15.60 16.36 -10.30
N ASN A 255 14.88 17.20 -9.56
CA ASN A 255 13.85 18.06 -10.14
C ASN A 255 14.40 19.32 -10.81
N ASP A 256 15.35 20.00 -10.16
CA ASP A 256 15.89 21.27 -10.65
C ASP A 256 17.41 21.15 -10.95
N PRO A 257 17.82 21.37 -12.22
CA PRO A 257 19.22 21.35 -12.62
C PRO A 257 20.15 22.24 -11.78
N ARG A 258 19.63 23.31 -11.16
CA ARG A 258 20.41 24.21 -10.30
C ARG A 258 21.00 23.50 -9.09
N PHE A 259 20.34 22.45 -8.58
CA PHE A 259 20.77 21.72 -7.39
C PHE A 259 21.41 20.37 -7.72
N TYR A 260 21.65 20.04 -8.99
CA TYR A 260 22.17 18.72 -9.38
C TYR A 260 23.53 18.40 -8.74
N GLU A 261 24.44 19.36 -8.64
CA GLU A 261 25.73 19.17 -7.95
C GLU A 261 25.52 18.81 -6.47
N SER A 262 24.61 19.50 -5.79
CA SER A 262 24.21 19.19 -4.41
C SER A 262 23.61 17.78 -4.30
N LYS A 263 22.76 17.37 -5.25
CA LYS A 263 22.22 15.99 -5.31
C LYS A 263 23.28 14.93 -5.56
N PHE A 264 24.26 15.20 -6.42
CA PHE A 264 25.39 14.33 -6.66
C PHE A 264 26.27 14.19 -5.41
N GLN A 265 26.49 15.27 -4.67
CA GLN A 265 27.23 15.22 -3.41
C GLN A 265 26.47 14.42 -2.34
N VAL A 266 25.14 14.55 -2.24
CA VAL A 266 24.32 13.70 -1.35
C VAL A 266 24.48 12.23 -1.72
N MET A 267 24.41 11.89 -3.02
CA MET A 267 24.59 10.52 -3.49
C MET A 267 25.99 9.97 -3.17
N SER A 268 27.04 10.78 -3.33
CA SER A 268 28.40 10.39 -2.95
C SER A 268 28.47 10.09 -1.45
N ASP A 269 27.96 11.00 -0.61
CA ASP A 269 28.00 10.84 0.84
C ASP A 269 27.17 9.62 1.31
N TYR A 270 26.06 9.30 0.64
CA TYR A 270 25.33 8.06 0.90
C TYR A 270 26.20 6.83 0.68
N LEU A 271 26.82 6.71 -0.49
CA LEU A 271 27.66 5.56 -0.83
C LEU A 271 28.89 5.49 0.07
N ASP A 272 29.59 6.61 0.27
CA ASP A 272 30.73 6.72 1.19
C ASP A 272 30.38 6.20 2.59
N VAL A 273 29.22 6.60 3.12
CA VAL A 273 28.76 6.18 4.44
C VAL A 273 28.44 4.69 4.41
N ILE A 274 27.60 4.20 3.49
CA ILE A 274 27.18 2.80 3.46
C ILE A 274 28.39 1.85 3.29
N GLU A 275 29.25 2.13 2.31
CA GLU A 275 30.45 1.34 2.02
C GLU A 275 31.45 1.33 3.19
N SER A 276 31.58 2.45 3.92
CA SER A 276 32.48 2.51 5.09
C SER A 276 32.11 1.55 6.23
N TYR A 277 30.86 1.07 6.25
CA TYR A 277 30.40 0.04 7.20
C TYR A 277 30.28 -1.35 6.58
N GLY A 278 30.55 -1.49 5.27
CA GLY A 278 30.53 -2.76 4.56
C GLY A 278 29.15 -3.34 4.30
N ASP A 279 28.10 -2.52 4.34
CA ASP A 279 26.74 -2.96 4.03
C ASP A 279 26.46 -2.92 2.53
N HIS A 280 25.59 -3.81 2.07
CA HIS A 280 25.10 -3.81 0.69
C HIS A 280 23.95 -2.84 0.49
N TRP A 281 23.66 -2.50 -0.76
CA TRP A 281 22.63 -1.51 -1.07
C TRP A 281 21.98 -1.69 -2.44
N THR A 282 20.76 -1.17 -2.57
CA THR A 282 20.05 -0.98 -3.83
C THR A 282 19.51 0.45 -3.88
N ILE A 283 19.78 1.15 -4.98
CA ILE A 283 19.31 2.52 -5.17
C ILE A 283 17.84 2.56 -5.59
N TRP A 284 17.16 3.64 -5.23
CA TRP A 284 15.92 4.06 -5.86
C TRP A 284 16.22 5.18 -6.86
N ASN A 285 16.20 4.93 -8.17
CA ASN A 285 15.93 3.65 -8.84
C ASN A 285 16.80 3.51 -10.10
N TYR A 286 16.70 2.37 -10.80
CA TYR A 286 17.48 2.16 -12.02
C TYR A 286 16.97 2.99 -13.21
N LYS A 287 15.64 2.96 -13.47
CA LYS A 287 15.03 3.62 -14.63
C LYS A 287 13.73 4.32 -14.29
N ASP A 288 13.57 5.56 -14.75
CA ASP A 288 12.31 6.31 -14.60
C ASP A 288 12.09 7.37 -15.71
N LEU A 289 11.16 8.30 -15.45
CA LEU A 289 10.80 9.41 -16.35
C LEU A 289 11.64 10.68 -16.13
N GLY A 290 12.85 10.55 -15.56
CA GLY A 290 13.77 11.67 -15.36
C GLY A 290 13.84 12.22 -13.94
N ARG A 291 13.46 11.47 -12.91
CA ARG A 291 13.34 11.98 -11.52
C ARG A 291 14.49 11.55 -10.63
N MET A 292 14.67 10.26 -10.39
CA MET A 292 15.72 9.68 -9.54
C MET A 292 16.63 8.73 -10.33
N GLY A 293 16.13 8.19 -11.44
CA GLY A 293 16.78 7.13 -12.20
C GLY A 293 18.19 7.47 -12.70
N ILE A 294 19.07 6.45 -12.69
CA ILE A 294 20.32 6.48 -13.48
C ILE A 294 19.98 6.54 -14.98
N VAL A 295 19.03 5.71 -15.40
CA VAL A 295 18.53 5.65 -16.76
C VAL A 295 17.21 6.39 -16.81
N THR A 296 17.04 7.28 -17.78
CA THR A 296 15.81 8.08 -17.88
C THR A 296 15.23 7.98 -19.28
N VAL A 297 13.91 7.90 -19.38
CA VAL A 297 13.23 7.99 -20.68
C VAL A 297 13.56 9.35 -21.29
N ASP A 298 13.85 9.37 -22.60
CA ASP A 298 14.10 10.63 -23.31
C ASP A 298 12.86 11.54 -23.21
N ALA A 299 13.07 12.79 -22.80
CA ALA A 299 12.02 13.81 -22.69
C ALA A 299 11.34 14.07 -24.04
N ASP A 300 12.05 13.83 -25.15
CA ASP A 300 11.53 13.94 -26.52
C ASP A 300 10.94 12.63 -27.06
N SER A 301 10.87 11.57 -26.26
CA SER A 301 10.33 10.27 -26.69
C SER A 301 8.82 10.35 -27.01
N PRO A 302 8.31 9.42 -27.86
CA PRO A 302 6.89 9.29 -28.12
C PRO A 302 6.04 9.18 -26.85
N TRP A 303 6.50 8.41 -25.85
CA TRP A 303 5.82 8.28 -24.56
C TRP A 303 5.68 9.62 -23.84
N MET A 304 6.79 10.33 -23.65
CA MET A 304 6.80 11.60 -22.93
C MET A 304 5.97 12.67 -23.64
N LYS A 305 6.05 12.74 -24.97
CA LYS A 305 5.21 13.63 -25.79
C LYS A 305 3.72 13.31 -25.67
N ARG A 306 3.34 12.03 -25.64
CA ARG A 306 1.94 11.61 -25.53
C ARG A 306 1.33 12.01 -24.18
N ILE A 307 2.05 11.80 -23.07
CA ILE A 307 1.53 12.11 -21.74
C ILE A 307 1.70 13.57 -21.33
N GLN A 308 2.45 14.36 -22.12
CA GLN A 308 2.82 15.75 -21.79
C GLN A 308 1.64 16.63 -21.34
N PRO A 309 0.45 16.62 -22.00
CA PRO A 309 -0.66 17.48 -21.59
C PRO A 309 -1.12 17.19 -20.15
N VAL A 310 -1.17 15.90 -19.78
CA VAL A 310 -1.60 15.46 -18.46
C VAL A 310 -0.48 15.66 -17.44
N HIS A 311 0.77 15.38 -17.82
CA HIS A 311 1.93 15.62 -16.95
C HIS A 311 2.08 17.09 -16.57
N ARG A 312 1.80 18.01 -17.51
CA ARG A 312 1.77 19.46 -17.24
C ARG A 312 0.72 19.80 -16.17
N VAL A 313 -0.52 19.32 -16.34
CA VAL A 313 -1.60 19.54 -15.37
C VAL A 313 -1.26 18.90 -14.01
N LYS A 314 -0.67 17.70 -14.01
CA LYS A 314 -0.19 17.01 -12.80
C LYS A 314 0.77 17.91 -12.01
N THR A 315 1.70 18.57 -12.70
CA THR A 315 2.68 19.49 -12.10
C THR A 315 2.00 20.77 -11.62
N GLU A 316 1.22 21.44 -12.47
CA GLU A 316 0.53 22.70 -12.15
C GLU A 316 -0.45 22.57 -10.98
N LEU A 317 -1.01 21.38 -10.75
CA LEU A 317 -1.95 21.11 -9.66
C LEU A 317 -1.33 20.33 -8.50
N ARG A 318 0.00 20.10 -8.49
CA ARG A 318 0.70 19.37 -7.41
C ARG A 318 -0.01 18.05 -7.07
N ALA A 319 -0.32 17.25 -8.09
CA ALA A 319 -1.06 16.00 -7.90
C ALA A 319 -0.20 14.87 -7.29
N ASP A 320 1.09 15.13 -7.05
CA ASP A 320 2.06 14.21 -6.46
C ASP A 320 3.04 15.08 -5.66
N SER A 321 2.80 15.17 -4.36
CA SER A 321 3.56 16.05 -3.49
C SER A 321 4.92 15.49 -3.12
N TRP A 322 5.19 14.22 -3.43
CA TRP A 322 6.49 13.60 -3.19
C TRP A 322 7.53 14.10 -4.20
N ILE A 323 7.22 14.07 -5.50
CA ILE A 323 8.13 14.50 -6.58
C ILE A 323 7.88 15.94 -7.04
N ASP A 324 6.63 16.34 -7.28
CA ASP A 324 6.29 17.61 -7.94
C ASP A 324 5.59 18.56 -6.96
N ARG A 325 6.40 19.28 -6.17
CA ARG A 325 5.92 20.09 -5.04
C ARG A 325 5.39 21.48 -5.39
N ALA A 326 5.57 21.95 -6.62
CA ALA A 326 5.36 23.36 -6.94
C ALA A 326 4.01 23.65 -7.63
N SER A 327 3.05 24.16 -6.85
CA SER A 327 1.91 24.93 -7.36
C SER A 327 1.68 26.13 -6.43
N PRO A 328 2.31 27.29 -6.69
CA PRO A 328 2.23 28.45 -5.81
C PRO A 328 0.79 28.88 -5.52
N GLU A 329 -0.07 28.82 -6.54
CA GLU A 329 -1.48 29.17 -6.45
C GLU A 329 -2.26 28.19 -5.58
N LEU A 330 -2.18 26.87 -5.86
CA LEU A 330 -2.88 25.87 -5.05
C LEU A 330 -2.37 25.88 -3.61
N ASP A 331 -1.06 25.94 -3.42
CA ASP A 331 -0.48 25.98 -2.08
C ASP A 331 -0.90 27.22 -1.30
N SER A 332 -1.08 28.37 -1.95
CA SER A 332 -1.61 29.58 -1.33
C SER A 332 -3.04 29.36 -0.82
N HIS A 333 -3.90 28.73 -1.62
CA HIS A 333 -5.25 28.39 -1.22
C HIS A 333 -5.29 27.38 -0.06
N LEU A 334 -4.47 26.33 -0.13
CA LEU A 334 -4.36 25.33 0.94
C LEU A 334 -3.86 25.97 2.24
N ARG A 335 -2.85 26.84 2.17
CA ARG A 335 -2.34 27.59 3.34
C ARG A 335 -3.39 28.50 3.94
N ALA A 336 -4.17 29.22 3.12
CA ALA A 336 -5.24 30.08 3.62
C ALA A 336 -6.32 29.27 4.35
N LEU A 337 -6.75 28.14 3.78
CA LEU A 337 -7.73 27.25 4.42
C LEU A 337 -7.17 26.61 5.69
N ALA A 338 -5.95 26.07 5.63
CA ALA A 338 -5.27 25.46 6.77
C ALA A 338 -5.16 26.45 7.95
N THR A 339 -4.75 27.69 7.68
CA THR A 339 -4.65 28.76 8.68
C THR A 339 -6.01 29.05 9.32
N HIS A 340 -7.07 29.12 8.50
CA HIS A 340 -8.42 29.32 9.01
C HIS A 340 -8.86 28.18 9.94
N LEU A 341 -8.66 26.92 9.54
CA LEU A 341 -8.98 25.75 10.35
C LEU A 341 -8.18 25.72 11.65
N GLN A 342 -6.87 25.90 11.56
CA GLN A 342 -5.94 25.93 12.69
C GLN A 342 -6.40 26.96 13.75
N SER A 343 -6.79 28.17 13.33
CA SER A 343 -7.28 29.22 14.24
C SER A 343 -8.52 28.86 15.06
N ARG A 344 -9.27 27.82 14.65
CA ARG A 344 -10.45 27.31 15.38
C ARG A 344 -10.12 26.07 16.21
N LEU A 345 -9.18 25.24 15.74
CA LEU A 345 -8.79 24.00 16.40
C LEU A 345 -7.87 24.23 17.59
N GLU A 346 -7.00 25.26 17.56
CA GLU A 346 -6.06 25.57 18.66
C GLU A 346 -6.75 25.87 20.00
N ALA A 347 -8.02 26.28 19.96
CA ALA A 347 -8.81 26.51 21.17
C ALA A 347 -9.33 25.22 21.83
N LEU A 348 -9.23 24.06 21.15
CA LEU A 348 -9.76 22.79 21.62
C LEU A 348 -8.65 21.90 22.19
N PRO A 349 -8.90 21.19 23.31
CA PRO A 349 -7.95 20.22 23.82
C PRO A 349 -7.85 19.02 22.86
N GLY A 350 -6.63 18.62 22.52
CA GLY A 350 -6.37 17.44 21.69
C GLY A 350 -5.01 17.48 21.00
N ALA A 351 -4.57 16.32 20.50
CA ALA A 351 -3.48 16.24 19.55
C ALA A 351 -4.10 16.10 18.15
N TRP A 352 -3.71 16.98 17.23
CA TRP A 352 -4.23 17.02 15.88
C TRP A 352 -3.06 17.05 14.90
N ASN A 353 -3.23 16.42 13.75
CA ASN A 353 -2.26 16.53 12.65
C ASN A 353 -2.29 17.94 12.07
N SER A 354 -1.20 18.35 11.42
CA SER A 354 -1.10 19.64 10.74
C SER A 354 -2.19 19.78 9.68
N PRO A 355 -3.13 20.75 9.77
CA PRO A 355 -4.16 20.92 8.75
C PRO A 355 -3.57 21.16 7.36
N LEU A 356 -2.40 21.81 7.27
CA LEU A 356 -1.75 22.06 5.99
C LEU A 356 -1.22 20.77 5.35
N GLU A 357 -0.62 19.88 6.14
CA GLU A 357 -0.11 18.60 5.64
C GLU A 357 -1.27 17.70 5.20
N GLU A 358 -2.30 17.58 6.03
CA GLU A 358 -3.50 16.79 5.75
C GLU A 358 -4.24 17.29 4.50
N LEU A 359 -4.42 18.61 4.37
CA LEU A 359 -5.02 19.21 3.18
C LEU A 359 -4.14 19.04 1.95
N GLY A 360 -2.82 19.22 2.09
CA GLY A 360 -1.86 19.02 1.00
C GLY A 360 -1.96 17.62 0.42
N PHE A 361 -1.87 16.61 1.28
CA PHE A 361 -1.95 15.21 0.89
C PHE A 361 -3.33 14.81 0.34
N THR A 362 -4.40 15.25 1.00
CA THR A 362 -5.77 14.92 0.57
C THR A 362 -6.13 15.58 -0.76
N VAL A 363 -5.76 16.84 -0.96
CA VAL A 363 -6.09 17.57 -2.18
C VAL A 363 -5.16 17.17 -3.32
N GLY A 364 -3.85 17.20 -3.14
CA GLY A 364 -2.88 16.88 -4.19
C GLY A 364 -2.86 15.39 -4.53
N ASP A 365 -2.35 14.59 -3.60
CA ASP A 365 -2.01 13.18 -3.81
C ASP A 365 -3.22 12.24 -3.93
N ARG A 366 -4.37 12.64 -3.39
CA ARG A 366 -5.61 11.83 -3.48
C ARG A 366 -6.62 12.40 -4.46
N PHE A 367 -7.12 13.61 -4.21
CA PHE A 367 -8.24 14.16 -4.95
C PHE A 367 -7.87 14.56 -6.38
N VAL A 368 -6.89 15.46 -6.54
CA VAL A 368 -6.43 15.92 -7.86
C VAL A 368 -5.87 14.75 -8.66
N SER A 369 -5.04 13.90 -8.03
CA SER A 369 -4.49 12.70 -8.66
C SER A 369 -5.58 11.77 -9.22
N HIS A 370 -6.70 11.60 -8.50
CA HIS A 370 -7.82 10.83 -9.01
C HIS A 370 -8.58 11.54 -10.14
N LEU A 371 -8.78 12.85 -10.04
CA LEU A 371 -9.50 13.64 -11.05
C LEU A 371 -8.84 13.63 -12.42
N ILE A 372 -7.50 13.52 -12.49
CA ILE A 372 -6.77 13.52 -13.75
C ILE A 372 -6.73 12.16 -14.45
N LEU A 373 -7.10 11.06 -13.77
CA LEU A 373 -7.02 9.70 -14.33
C LEU A 373 -7.82 9.51 -15.63
N PRO A 374 -9.07 10.01 -15.76
CA PRO A 374 -9.78 9.94 -17.03
C PRO A 374 -9.03 10.65 -18.15
N ALA A 375 -8.48 11.84 -17.90
CA ALA A 375 -7.71 12.60 -18.88
C ALA A 375 -6.41 11.87 -19.28
N PHE A 376 -5.77 11.17 -18.35
CA PHE A 376 -4.64 10.27 -18.63
C PHE A 376 -5.05 9.14 -19.56
N ALA A 377 -6.14 8.43 -19.25
CA ALA A 377 -6.64 7.34 -20.08
C ALA A 377 -7.03 7.80 -21.49
N GLU A 378 -7.61 8.99 -21.62
CA GLU A 378 -7.96 9.60 -22.91
C GLU A 378 -6.75 9.82 -23.82
N GLN A 379 -5.54 9.98 -23.28
CA GLN A 379 -4.33 10.08 -24.10
C GLN A 379 -4.10 8.83 -24.95
N PHE A 380 -4.67 7.69 -24.55
CA PHE A 380 -4.50 6.39 -25.21
C PHE A 380 -5.76 5.93 -25.97
N ARG A 381 -6.80 6.77 -26.06
CA ARG A 381 -8.02 6.41 -26.79
C ARG A 381 -7.73 6.20 -28.27
N GLY A 382 -8.11 5.03 -28.79
CA GLY A 382 -8.07 4.72 -30.22
C GLY A 382 -6.67 4.52 -30.81
N ILE A 383 -5.65 4.35 -29.97
CA ILE A 383 -4.29 4.02 -30.44
C ILE A 383 -4.26 2.60 -31.02
N SER A 384 -3.51 2.44 -32.10
CA SER A 384 -3.23 1.15 -32.73
C SER A 384 -2.16 0.36 -31.96
N GLU A 385 -2.09 -0.96 -32.19
CA GLU A 385 -1.01 -1.80 -31.66
C GLU A 385 0.38 -1.27 -32.08
N SER A 386 0.54 -0.82 -33.33
CA SER A 386 1.80 -0.23 -33.80
C SER A 386 2.17 1.07 -33.09
N GLU A 387 1.19 1.87 -32.67
CA GLU A 387 1.46 3.06 -31.86
C GLU A 387 1.82 2.68 -30.43
N ILE A 388 1.20 1.64 -29.86
CA ILE A 388 1.58 1.09 -28.55
C ILE A 388 3.04 0.62 -28.59
N ASP A 389 3.44 -0.11 -29.62
CA ASP A 389 4.82 -0.57 -29.79
C ASP A 389 5.80 0.62 -29.86
N ALA A 390 5.47 1.66 -30.64
CA ALA A 390 6.29 2.86 -30.73
C ALA A 390 6.37 3.63 -29.40
N LEU A 391 5.29 3.65 -28.62
CA LEU A 391 5.28 4.23 -27.27
C LEU A 391 6.16 3.41 -26.32
N MET A 392 6.01 2.09 -26.30
CA MET A 392 6.77 1.18 -25.44
C MET A 392 8.27 1.16 -25.78
N ALA A 393 8.63 1.31 -27.05
CA ALA A 393 10.02 1.46 -27.48
C ALA A 393 10.74 2.67 -26.85
N SER A 394 10.00 3.66 -26.34
CA SER A 394 10.58 4.78 -25.56
C SER A 394 11.33 4.30 -24.31
N PHE A 395 10.96 3.14 -23.77
CA PHE A 395 11.58 2.54 -22.59
C PHE A 395 12.73 1.59 -22.91
N ASP A 396 12.98 1.30 -24.19
CA ASP A 396 14.14 0.50 -24.59
C ASP A 396 15.42 1.20 -24.16
N PHE A 397 16.38 0.45 -23.63
CA PHE A 397 17.61 1.01 -23.08
C PHE A 397 18.38 1.87 -24.09
N ALA A 398 18.36 1.48 -25.38
CA ALA A 398 19.02 2.23 -26.45
C ALA A 398 18.37 3.60 -26.74
N ASN A 399 17.12 3.80 -26.32
CA ASN A 399 16.34 5.03 -26.50
C ASN A 399 16.25 5.86 -25.21
N CYS A 400 16.93 5.42 -24.14
CA CYS A 400 16.96 6.12 -22.86
C CYS A 400 18.26 6.93 -22.72
N ASN A 401 18.19 8.00 -21.94
CA ASN A 401 19.34 8.77 -21.51
C ASN A 401 19.97 8.14 -20.26
N ARG A 402 21.26 8.41 -20.04
CA ARG A 402 22.03 7.94 -18.89
C ARG A 402 22.60 9.11 -18.12
N ARG A 403 22.36 9.14 -16.81
CA ARG A 403 22.93 10.13 -15.88
C ARG A 403 24.38 9.76 -15.55
N THR A 404 25.29 10.06 -16.48
CA THR A 404 26.70 9.65 -16.41
C THR A 404 27.42 10.11 -15.15
N ALA A 405 27.09 11.30 -14.61
CA ALA A 405 27.64 11.76 -13.34
C ALA A 405 27.27 10.83 -12.17
N PHE A 406 26.03 10.37 -12.11
CA PHE A 406 25.59 9.39 -11.10
C PHE A 406 26.29 8.03 -11.32
N GLU A 407 26.38 7.56 -12.56
CA GLU A 407 27.11 6.31 -12.85
C GLU A 407 28.58 6.35 -12.42
N ASN A 408 29.24 7.49 -12.58
CA ASN A 408 30.63 7.65 -12.18
C ASN A 408 30.77 7.64 -10.65
N ILE A 409 29.86 8.31 -9.93
CA ILE A 409 29.82 8.25 -8.46
C ILE A 409 29.72 6.80 -7.99
N ILE A 410 28.82 5.99 -8.56
CA ILE A 410 28.72 4.57 -8.19
C ILE A 410 30.04 3.83 -8.43
N LYS A 411 30.68 4.04 -9.58
CA LYS A 411 31.96 3.37 -9.90
C LYS A 411 33.06 3.78 -8.93
N ASP A 412 33.13 5.04 -8.55
CA ASP A 412 34.17 5.56 -7.66
C ASP A 412 34.06 4.99 -6.24
N HIS A 413 32.86 4.54 -5.83
CA HIS A 413 32.60 3.95 -4.50
C HIS A 413 32.58 2.42 -4.46
N THR A 414 32.53 1.73 -5.60
CA THR A 414 32.34 0.26 -5.67
C THR A 414 33.55 -0.53 -6.17
N THR A 415 34.72 0.10 -6.32
CA THR A 415 35.95 -0.53 -6.84
C THR A 415 36.86 -1.13 -5.79
#